data_AF-A0A4Q2USX0-F1
#
_entry.id   AF-A0A4Q2USX0-F1
#
_cell.length_a   1.000
_cell.length_b   1.000
_cell.length_c   1.000
_cell.angle_alpha   90.00
_cell.angle_beta   90.00
_cell.angle_gamma   90.00
#
_symmetry.space_group_name_H-M   'P 1'
#
loop_
_entity.id
_entity.type
_entity.pdbx_description
1 polymer ?
#
loop_
_entity_poly.entity_id
_entity_poly.type
_entity_poly.pdbx_seq_one_letter_code
_entity_poly.pdbx_strand_id
1 'polypeptide(L)'
;MNIDIAQDEQVHDAVPMFKTPLSQPISFEVAKADIDHMRAEAAGLQIAGPDDKAGFKTVYDLRQVIKRQRVAVKKRQDELKRPHIDYNREVDQLAKELTEPMEEIENGLALKEKAYNDERERIAREKALFLQKRTEGRINQLRAIGYEWNPSTESYSRFYYVDDEEKTDVINFDDIKEMEDEEYAPILTDAQAIHEAEQARLAEEKRRYKEEQERIKAEQQAEADKLAEERRKIVEQQEELKRQQDELNNTIRLNRGKRLIEAGYTESSGNYFHPNHNVRYDSLLSFTDEQFDALIQQAVDYDRRFEERKRQAQIEEAERIKAEQKAEKEKLRANRERQKLLAPDKKTVKDFFKKLKSHPFPFLPDLQPETVALLGEFNESLAQLINQYQTKLDEL
;
A
#
# COMPACT_ATOMS: atom_id res chain seq x y z
N MET A 1 42.50 39.89 -65.45
CA MET A 1 42.66 39.91 -66.92
C MET A 1 41.37 39.40 -67.51
N ASN A 2 40.48 40.31 -67.92
CA ASN A 2 39.31 39.93 -68.70
C ASN A 2 39.81 39.61 -70.10
N ILE A 3 39.80 38.34 -70.47
CA ILE A 3 39.97 37.93 -71.86
C ILE A 3 38.60 38.17 -72.48
N ASP A 4 38.45 39.28 -73.19
CA ASP A 4 37.35 39.51 -74.13
C ASP A 4 37.44 38.41 -75.20
N ILE A 5 36.70 37.32 -75.01
CA ILE A 5 36.45 36.35 -76.06
C ILE A 5 35.32 36.95 -76.91
N ALA A 6 35.70 37.91 -77.75
CA ALA A 6 34.86 38.39 -78.82
C ALA A 6 34.49 37.19 -79.70
N GLN A 7 33.19 37.02 -79.93
CA GLN A 7 32.62 36.02 -80.81
C GLN A 7 33.02 36.33 -82.25
N ASP A 8 34.12 35.72 -82.71
CA ASP A 8 34.30 35.39 -84.11
C ASP A 8 34.29 33.87 -84.17
N GLU A 9 33.13 33.30 -84.44
CA GLU A 9 32.97 31.89 -84.82
C GLU A 9 33.50 31.74 -86.27
N GLN A 10 34.78 32.08 -86.49
CA GLN A 10 35.48 31.73 -87.70
C GLN A 10 35.79 30.24 -87.62
N VAL A 11 34.87 29.41 -88.12
CA VAL A 11 35.21 28.06 -88.52
C VAL A 11 36.29 28.20 -89.58
N HIS A 12 37.53 27.92 -89.21
CA HIS A 12 38.62 27.88 -90.17
C HIS A 12 38.36 26.71 -91.11
N ASP A 13 37.74 27.01 -92.26
CA ASP A 13 37.67 26.16 -93.45
C ASP A 13 39.09 25.99 -94.04
N ALA A 14 40.00 25.42 -93.25
CA ALA A 14 41.22 24.82 -93.76
C ALA A 14 40.82 23.51 -94.43
N VAL A 15 40.01 23.59 -95.51
CA VAL A 15 39.67 22.45 -96.34
C VAL A 15 40.99 22.01 -96.96
N PRO A 16 41.55 20.87 -96.54
CA PRO A 16 42.63 20.26 -97.28
C PRO A 16 42.02 19.98 -98.65
N MET A 17 42.64 20.54 -99.68
CA MET A 17 42.24 20.30 -101.07
C MET A 17 42.59 18.85 -101.41
N PHE A 18 41.81 17.91 -100.88
CA PHE A 18 41.85 16.53 -101.31
C PHE A 18 41.43 16.52 -102.77
N LYS A 19 42.22 15.85 -103.61
CA LYS A 19 41.86 15.67 -105.01
C LYS A 19 40.60 14.81 -105.05
N THR A 20 39.45 15.45 -105.13
CA THR A 20 38.17 14.77 -105.32
C THR A 20 38.36 13.84 -106.52
N PRO A 21 38.11 12.52 -106.38
CA PRO A 21 38.16 11.63 -107.53
C PRO A 21 37.17 12.18 -108.56
N LEU A 22 37.70 12.64 -109.70
CA LEU A 22 36.93 13.25 -110.77
C LEU A 22 35.75 12.34 -111.11
N SER A 23 34.54 12.90 -111.05
CA SER A 23 33.29 12.25 -111.49
C SER A 23 33.31 12.09 -113.02
N GLN A 24 34.26 11.33 -113.55
CA GLN A 24 34.23 10.89 -114.92
C GLN A 24 33.08 9.89 -115.07
N PRO A 25 32.25 9.99 -116.13
CA PRO A 25 31.20 9.04 -116.37
C PRO A 25 31.78 7.61 -116.39
N ILE A 26 31.24 6.76 -115.53
CA ILE A 26 31.68 5.37 -115.38
C ILE A 26 31.33 4.64 -116.68
N SER A 27 32.35 4.44 -117.51
CA SER A 27 32.26 3.73 -118.77
C SER A 27 33.07 2.44 -118.67
N PHE A 28 32.43 1.31 -118.96
CA PHE A 28 33.13 0.07 -119.25
C PHE A 28 33.32 0.01 -120.77
N GLU A 29 34.56 -0.22 -121.22
CA GLU A 29 34.87 -0.36 -122.65
C GLU A 29 34.15 -1.55 -123.30
N VAL A 30 33.68 -2.50 -122.50
CA VAL A 30 32.85 -3.62 -122.95
C VAL A 30 31.42 -3.13 -123.09
N ALA A 31 31.00 -2.86 -124.31
CA ALA A 31 29.64 -2.42 -124.59
C ALA A 31 28.65 -3.57 -124.37
N LYS A 32 27.41 -3.23 -123.96
CA LYS A 32 26.31 -4.20 -123.88
C LYS A 32 26.12 -4.96 -125.21
N ALA A 33 26.38 -4.28 -126.33
CA ALA A 33 26.38 -4.86 -127.67
C ALA A 33 27.39 -5.99 -127.86
N ASP A 34 28.60 -5.89 -127.28
CA ASP A 34 29.64 -6.94 -127.40
C ASP A 34 29.25 -8.19 -126.60
N ILE A 35 28.60 -8.00 -125.45
CA ILE A 35 28.06 -9.09 -124.63
C ILE A 35 26.94 -9.81 -125.39
N ASP A 36 26.06 -9.05 -126.05
CA ASP A 36 24.96 -9.61 -126.83
C ASP A 36 25.49 -10.33 -128.09
N HIS A 37 26.55 -9.83 -128.73
CA HIS A 37 27.25 -10.52 -129.82
C HIS A 37 27.89 -11.83 -129.36
N MET A 38 28.68 -11.79 -128.28
CA MET A 38 29.29 -13.00 -127.70
C MET A 38 28.24 -14.03 -127.25
N ARG A 39 27.07 -13.57 -126.78
CA ARG A 39 25.94 -14.44 -126.43
C ARG A 39 25.34 -15.11 -127.67
N ALA A 40 25.12 -14.34 -128.75
CA ALA A 40 24.59 -14.88 -129.99
C ALA A 40 25.57 -15.89 -130.63
N GLU A 41 26.86 -15.58 -130.64
CA GLU A 41 27.93 -16.46 -131.12
C GLU A 41 28.00 -17.75 -130.29
N ALA A 42 27.94 -17.64 -128.96
CA ALA A 42 27.93 -18.81 -128.07
C ALA A 42 26.69 -19.69 -128.25
N ALA A 43 25.52 -19.12 -128.53
CA ALA A 43 24.27 -19.86 -128.70
C ALA A 43 24.26 -20.77 -129.93
N GLY A 44 25.06 -20.43 -130.96
CA GLY A 44 25.20 -21.23 -132.18
C GLY A 44 26.26 -22.34 -132.11
N LEU A 45 27.06 -22.39 -131.04
CA LEU A 45 28.11 -23.39 -130.91
C LEU A 45 27.59 -24.69 -130.28
N GLN A 46 27.75 -25.79 -130.98
CA GLN A 46 27.45 -27.15 -130.51
C GLN A 46 28.65 -28.05 -130.80
N ILE A 47 29.00 -28.91 -129.84
CA ILE A 47 30.03 -29.96 -130.02
C ILE A 47 29.29 -31.23 -130.42
N ALA A 48 29.58 -31.75 -131.61
CA ALA A 48 28.80 -32.87 -132.18
C ALA A 48 29.05 -34.22 -131.48
N GLY A 49 30.15 -34.35 -130.74
CA GLY A 49 30.50 -35.57 -130.01
C GLY A 49 31.92 -35.54 -129.42
N PRO A 50 32.36 -36.60 -128.74
CA PRO A 50 33.65 -36.63 -128.04
C PRO A 50 34.89 -36.53 -128.97
N ASP A 51 34.75 -36.89 -130.25
CA ASP A 51 35.83 -36.77 -131.24
C ASP A 51 35.83 -35.44 -132.02
N ASP A 52 34.86 -34.56 -131.77
CA ASP A 52 34.74 -33.24 -132.39
C ASP A 52 35.71 -32.23 -131.74
N LYS A 53 36.99 -32.45 -132.01
CA LYS A 53 38.08 -31.61 -131.50
C LYS A 53 37.98 -30.17 -132.01
N ALA A 54 37.39 -29.97 -133.19
CA ALA A 54 37.22 -28.65 -133.78
C ALA A 54 36.13 -27.84 -133.06
N GLY A 55 34.95 -28.42 -132.86
CA GLY A 55 33.85 -27.82 -132.08
C GLY A 55 34.23 -27.59 -130.61
N PHE A 56 34.97 -28.51 -130.00
CA PHE A 56 35.51 -28.29 -128.65
C PHE A 56 36.46 -27.09 -128.59
N LYS A 57 37.37 -26.98 -129.58
CA LYS A 57 38.33 -25.89 -129.63
C LYS A 57 37.64 -24.53 -129.80
N THR A 58 36.62 -24.42 -130.65
CA THR A 58 35.88 -23.15 -130.85
C THR A 58 35.11 -22.73 -129.59
N VAL A 59 34.41 -23.65 -128.92
CA VAL A 59 33.75 -23.38 -127.63
C VAL A 59 34.75 -22.97 -126.56
N TYR A 60 35.90 -23.67 -126.49
CA TYR A 60 36.95 -23.35 -125.53
C TYR A 60 37.54 -21.95 -125.77
N ASP A 61 37.86 -21.62 -127.03
CA ASP A 61 38.44 -20.34 -127.41
C ASP A 61 37.47 -19.18 -127.06
N LEU A 62 36.18 -19.30 -127.41
CA LEU A 62 35.17 -18.30 -127.06
C LEU A 62 34.99 -18.16 -125.53
N ARG A 63 34.98 -19.28 -124.79
CA ARG A 63 34.93 -19.25 -123.32
C ARG A 63 36.14 -18.51 -122.72
N GLN A 64 37.34 -18.68 -123.28
CA GLN A 64 38.53 -17.95 -122.82
C GLN A 64 38.43 -16.45 -123.13
N VAL A 65 37.82 -16.06 -124.24
CA VAL A 65 37.55 -14.64 -124.57
C VAL A 65 36.57 -14.04 -123.55
N ILE A 66 35.42 -14.68 -123.32
CA ILE A 66 34.40 -14.22 -122.34
C ILE A 66 35.01 -14.12 -120.93
N LYS A 67 35.79 -15.13 -120.51
CA LYS A 67 36.46 -15.13 -119.21
C LYS A 67 37.44 -13.95 -119.08
N ARG A 68 38.24 -13.68 -120.11
CA ARG A 68 39.17 -12.52 -120.15
C ARG A 68 38.41 -11.21 -120.03
N GLN A 69 37.30 -11.06 -120.75
CA GLN A 69 36.45 -9.87 -120.71
C GLN A 69 35.83 -9.64 -119.32
N ARG A 70 35.32 -10.69 -118.67
CA ARG A 70 34.80 -10.62 -117.29
C ARG A 70 35.87 -10.18 -116.28
N VAL A 71 37.08 -10.72 -116.40
CA VAL A 71 38.20 -10.34 -115.51
C VAL A 71 38.60 -8.89 -115.74
N ALA A 72 38.63 -8.41 -116.99
CA ALA A 72 38.91 -7.02 -117.32
C ALA A 72 37.86 -6.05 -116.73
N VAL A 73 36.57 -6.37 -116.83
CA VAL A 73 35.49 -5.59 -116.20
C VAL A 73 35.64 -5.52 -114.68
N LYS A 74 35.93 -6.65 -114.03
CA LYS A 74 36.14 -6.68 -112.57
C LYS A 74 37.37 -5.86 -112.16
N LYS A 75 38.48 -6.02 -112.88
CA LYS A 75 39.70 -5.25 -112.63
C LYS A 75 39.43 -3.74 -112.81
N ARG A 76 38.69 -3.36 -113.85
CA ARG A 76 38.28 -1.97 -114.07
C ARG A 76 37.35 -1.43 -112.98
N GLN A 77 36.42 -2.25 -112.49
CA GLN A 77 35.56 -1.90 -111.35
C GLN A 77 36.39 -1.63 -110.09
N ASP A 78 37.37 -2.49 -109.79
CA ASP A 78 38.25 -2.34 -108.63
C ASP A 78 39.14 -1.10 -108.78
N GLU A 79 39.70 -0.85 -109.98
CA GLU A 79 40.46 0.35 -110.32
C GLU A 79 39.64 1.63 -110.18
N LEU A 80 38.37 1.63 -110.60
CA LEU A 80 37.48 2.79 -110.49
C LEU A 80 37.07 3.06 -109.04
N LYS A 81 36.91 2.02 -108.20
CA LYS A 81 36.54 2.18 -106.78
C LYS A 81 37.71 2.61 -105.89
N ARG A 82 38.93 2.20 -106.24
CA ARG A 82 40.12 2.40 -105.39
C ARG A 82 40.37 3.86 -105.00
N PRO A 83 40.32 4.86 -105.91
CA PRO A 83 40.52 6.26 -105.55
C PRO A 83 39.50 6.78 -104.53
N HIS A 84 38.24 6.30 -104.57
CA HIS A 84 37.22 6.70 -103.60
C HIS A 84 37.45 6.08 -102.22
N ILE A 85 37.91 4.82 -102.17
CA ILE A 85 38.23 4.15 -100.91
C ILE A 85 39.47 4.79 -100.28
N ASP A 86 40.50 5.07 -101.08
CA ASP A 86 41.73 5.71 -100.62
C ASP A 86 41.45 7.16 -100.17
N TYR A 87 40.64 7.92 -100.91
CA TYR A 87 40.16 9.24 -100.50
C TYR A 87 39.40 9.22 -99.17
N ASN A 88 38.45 8.31 -98.97
CA ASN A 88 37.71 8.22 -97.71
C ASN A 88 38.62 7.87 -96.54
N ARG A 89 39.61 6.99 -96.74
CA ARG A 89 40.61 6.67 -95.71
C ARG A 89 41.48 7.88 -95.37
N GLU A 90 41.88 8.68 -96.35
CA GLU A 90 42.63 9.91 -96.13
C GLU A 90 41.80 10.95 -95.36
N VAL A 91 40.51 11.09 -95.70
CA VAL A 91 39.59 11.97 -94.97
C VAL A 91 39.38 11.50 -93.54
N ASP A 92 39.12 10.21 -93.32
CA ASP A 92 38.92 9.65 -91.97
C ASP A 92 40.20 9.76 -91.13
N GLN A 93 41.37 9.51 -91.73
CA GLN A 93 42.66 9.63 -91.06
C GLN A 93 42.95 11.08 -90.69
N LEU A 94 42.70 12.04 -91.58
CA LEU A 94 42.91 13.45 -91.26
C LEU A 94 41.88 13.95 -90.23
N ALA A 95 40.62 13.54 -90.34
CA ALA A 95 39.61 13.85 -89.32
C ALA A 95 40.09 13.37 -87.96
N LYS A 96 40.59 12.13 -87.87
CA LYS A 96 41.17 11.57 -86.65
C LYS A 96 42.38 12.36 -86.15
N GLU A 97 43.34 12.68 -87.02
CA GLU A 97 44.54 13.46 -86.68
C GLU A 97 44.20 14.86 -86.16
N LEU A 98 43.09 15.45 -86.62
CA LEU A 98 42.60 16.74 -86.17
C LEU A 98 41.77 16.63 -84.89
N THR A 99 40.93 15.60 -84.74
CA THR A 99 40.02 15.47 -83.59
C THR A 99 40.70 14.91 -82.34
N GLU A 100 41.64 13.95 -82.45
CA GLU A 100 42.29 13.36 -81.27
C GLU A 100 43.00 14.42 -80.38
N PRO A 101 43.80 15.36 -80.92
CA PRO A 101 44.39 16.43 -80.10
C PRO A 101 43.34 17.37 -79.49
N MET A 102 42.22 17.60 -80.18
CA MET A 102 41.12 18.42 -79.67
C MET A 102 40.44 17.72 -78.49
N GLU A 103 40.16 16.42 -78.59
CA GLU A 103 39.61 15.61 -77.49
C GLU A 103 40.55 15.59 -76.28
N GLU A 104 41.87 15.48 -76.48
CA GLU A 104 42.85 15.57 -75.38
C GLU A 104 42.79 16.93 -74.66
N ILE A 105 42.68 18.02 -75.43
CA ILE A 105 42.52 19.38 -74.89
C ILE A 105 41.19 19.51 -74.13
N GLU A 106 40.08 19.08 -74.73
CA GLU A 106 38.74 19.10 -74.11
C GLU A 106 38.72 18.33 -72.79
N ASN A 107 39.28 17.11 -72.78
CA ASN A 107 39.39 16.30 -71.57
C ASN A 107 40.22 17.01 -70.49
N GLY A 108 41.35 17.63 -70.87
CA GLY A 108 42.17 18.42 -69.96
C GLY A 108 41.44 19.65 -69.40
N LEU A 109 40.62 20.33 -70.21
CA LEU A 109 39.80 21.46 -69.78
C LEU A 109 38.63 21.02 -68.89
N ALA A 110 37.93 19.94 -69.24
CA ALA A 110 36.85 19.36 -68.45
C ALA A 110 37.33 18.93 -67.05
N LEU A 111 38.54 18.36 -66.95
CA LEU A 111 39.15 18.04 -65.64
C LEU A 111 39.40 19.28 -64.79
N LYS A 112 39.87 20.39 -65.40
CA LYS A 112 40.11 21.65 -64.69
C LYS A 112 38.80 22.31 -64.25
N GLU A 113 37.79 22.32 -65.12
CA GLU A 113 36.46 22.83 -64.81
C GLU A 113 35.83 22.05 -63.66
N LYS A 114 35.90 20.70 -63.73
CA LYS A 114 35.44 19.84 -62.65
C LYS A 114 36.15 20.15 -61.33
N ALA A 115 37.48 20.25 -61.34
CA ALA A 115 38.25 20.57 -60.13
C ALA A 115 37.86 21.92 -59.52
N TYR A 116 37.60 22.94 -60.34
CA TYR A 116 37.10 24.24 -59.88
C TYR A 116 35.70 24.14 -59.25
N ASN A 117 34.77 23.45 -59.91
CA ASN A 117 33.41 23.26 -59.42
C ASN A 117 33.37 22.46 -58.10
N ASP A 118 34.15 21.37 -58.02
CA ASP A 118 34.29 20.54 -56.82
C ASP A 118 34.85 21.37 -55.64
N GLU A 119 35.85 22.23 -55.89
CA GLU A 119 36.44 23.10 -54.88
C GLU A 119 35.47 24.20 -54.42
N ARG A 120 34.73 24.81 -55.36
CA ARG A 120 33.69 25.80 -55.03
C ARG A 120 32.60 25.18 -54.17
N GLU A 121 32.20 23.94 -54.48
CA GLU A 121 31.23 23.19 -53.69
C GLU A 121 31.78 22.83 -52.30
N ARG A 122 33.06 22.43 -52.20
CA ARG A 122 33.74 22.19 -50.91
C ARG A 122 33.73 23.43 -50.03
N ILE A 123 34.12 24.58 -50.56
CA ILE A 123 34.14 25.86 -49.84
C ILE A 123 32.72 26.25 -49.39
N ALA A 124 31.72 26.07 -50.26
CA ALA A 124 30.32 26.34 -49.91
C ALA A 124 29.82 25.44 -48.78
N ARG A 125 30.14 24.13 -48.83
CA ARG A 125 29.80 23.17 -47.76
C ARG A 125 30.48 23.51 -46.44
N GLU A 126 31.76 23.87 -46.47
CA GLU A 126 32.50 24.25 -45.26
C GLU A 126 31.94 25.53 -44.63
N LYS A 127 31.61 26.54 -45.43
CA LYS A 127 30.96 27.76 -44.95
C LYS A 127 29.59 27.46 -44.32
N ALA A 128 28.78 26.62 -44.97
CA ALA A 128 27.48 26.21 -44.45
C ALA A 128 27.61 25.44 -43.12
N LEU A 129 28.57 24.50 -43.03
CA LEU A 129 28.82 23.73 -41.81
C LEU A 129 29.34 24.62 -40.67
N PHE A 130 30.21 25.58 -40.98
CA PHE A 130 30.70 26.56 -40.01
C PHE A 130 29.55 27.40 -39.44
N LEU A 131 28.70 27.95 -40.31
CA LEU A 131 27.53 28.72 -39.89
C LEU A 131 26.56 27.87 -39.07
N GLN A 132 26.29 26.64 -39.49
CA GLN A 132 25.44 25.71 -38.74
C GLN A 132 25.98 25.47 -37.33
N LYS A 133 27.28 25.11 -37.21
CA LYS A 133 27.91 24.86 -35.91
C LYS A 133 27.93 26.11 -35.02
N ARG A 134 28.14 27.29 -35.61
CA ARG A 134 28.08 28.57 -34.91
C ARG A 134 26.68 28.79 -34.34
N THR A 135 25.65 28.69 -35.18
CA THR A 135 24.25 28.85 -34.77
C THR A 135 23.85 27.83 -33.70
N GLU A 136 24.19 26.55 -33.86
CA GLU A 136 23.92 25.50 -32.87
C GLU A 136 24.64 25.78 -31.54
N GLY A 137 25.90 26.23 -31.58
CA GLY A 137 26.65 26.62 -30.39
C GLY A 137 25.97 27.74 -29.60
N ARG A 138 25.54 28.79 -30.30
CA ARG A 138 24.81 29.93 -29.71
C ARG A 138 23.46 29.50 -29.12
N ILE A 139 22.71 28.66 -29.83
CA ILE A 139 21.45 28.08 -29.31
C ILE A 139 21.70 27.30 -28.02
N ASN A 140 22.75 26.48 -27.97
CA ASN A 140 23.07 25.69 -26.79
C ASN A 140 23.46 26.59 -25.60
N GLN A 141 24.15 27.71 -25.84
CA GLN A 141 24.46 28.70 -24.80
C GLN A 141 23.18 29.31 -24.21
N LEU A 142 22.23 29.72 -25.05
CA LEU A 142 20.94 30.27 -24.59
C LEU A 142 20.09 29.23 -23.84
N ARG A 143 20.05 27.99 -24.32
CA ARG A 143 19.34 26.90 -23.64
C ARG A 143 19.95 26.58 -22.27
N ALA A 144 21.27 26.64 -22.13
CA ALA A 144 21.95 26.39 -20.86
C ALA A 144 21.55 27.39 -19.77
N ILE A 145 21.18 28.62 -20.16
CA ILE A 145 20.69 29.66 -19.25
C ILE A 145 19.15 29.76 -19.22
N GLY A 146 18.44 28.79 -19.79
CA GLY A 146 17.00 28.62 -19.63
C GLY A 146 16.12 29.31 -20.67
N TYR A 147 16.64 29.67 -21.85
CA TYR A 147 15.78 30.11 -22.96
C TYR A 147 15.15 28.92 -23.66
N GLU A 148 13.88 29.07 -24.02
CA GLU A 148 13.08 28.07 -24.70
C GLU A 148 12.70 28.54 -26.10
N TRP A 149 12.60 27.59 -27.04
CA TRP A 149 12.19 27.87 -28.42
C TRP A 149 10.69 28.12 -28.51
N ASN A 150 10.29 29.25 -29.07
CA ASN A 150 8.91 29.56 -29.41
C ASN A 150 8.72 29.47 -30.93
N PRO A 151 8.05 28.42 -31.44
CA PRO A 151 7.84 28.24 -32.87
C PRO A 151 6.89 29.27 -33.49
N SER A 152 6.05 29.93 -32.69
CA SER A 152 5.07 30.89 -33.20
C SER A 152 5.71 32.23 -33.57
N THR A 153 6.75 32.63 -32.85
CA THR A 153 7.48 33.90 -33.04
C THR A 153 8.88 33.69 -33.60
N GLU A 154 9.24 32.44 -33.87
CA GLU A 154 10.59 32.03 -34.32
C GLU A 154 11.70 32.64 -33.46
N SER A 155 11.52 32.60 -32.13
CA SER A 155 12.42 33.23 -31.17
C SER A 155 12.72 32.33 -29.98
N TYR A 156 13.83 32.63 -29.31
CA TYR A 156 14.17 32.07 -28.01
C TYR A 156 13.72 33.07 -26.95
N SER A 157 12.94 32.62 -25.97
CA SER A 157 12.45 33.47 -24.89
C SER A 157 12.67 32.86 -23.52
N ARG A 158 12.81 33.72 -22.51
CA ARG A 158 12.89 33.31 -21.12
C ARG A 158 12.09 34.24 -20.23
N PHE A 159 11.34 33.66 -19.30
CA PHE A 159 10.67 34.38 -18.22
C PHE A 159 11.61 34.57 -17.04
N TYR A 160 11.59 35.75 -16.43
CA TYR A 160 12.33 36.09 -15.23
C TYR A 160 11.57 37.14 -14.44
N TYR A 161 11.97 37.40 -13.19
CA TYR A 161 11.29 38.40 -12.37
C TYR A 161 12.25 39.52 -11.99
N VAL A 162 11.74 40.75 -12.05
CA VAL A 162 12.42 41.95 -11.54
C VAL A 162 11.42 42.71 -10.69
N ASP A 163 11.76 42.99 -9.43
CA ASP A 163 10.89 43.68 -8.47
C ASP A 163 9.47 43.07 -8.38
N ASP A 164 9.41 41.73 -8.33
CA ASP A 164 8.19 40.91 -8.31
C ASP A 164 7.29 41.02 -9.56
N GLU A 165 7.73 41.72 -10.61
CA GLU A 165 7.09 41.72 -11.92
C GLU A 165 7.71 40.67 -12.84
N GLU A 166 6.86 39.84 -13.46
CA GLU A 166 7.29 38.92 -14.51
C GLU A 166 7.69 39.70 -15.77
N LYS A 167 8.89 39.45 -16.25
CA LYS A 167 9.47 39.98 -17.48
C LYS A 167 9.79 38.82 -18.41
N THR A 168 9.85 39.12 -19.70
CA THR A 168 10.24 38.16 -20.74
C THR A 168 11.35 38.77 -21.55
N ASP A 169 12.47 38.07 -21.67
CA ASP A 169 13.52 38.41 -22.61
C ASP A 169 13.37 37.55 -23.87
N VAL A 170 13.59 38.15 -25.05
CA VAL A 170 13.31 37.53 -26.34
C VAL A 170 14.44 37.83 -27.32
N ILE A 171 14.99 36.78 -27.93
CA ILE A 171 16.05 36.84 -28.93
C ILE A 171 15.56 36.12 -30.19
N ASN A 172 15.50 36.80 -31.34
CA ASN A 172 15.01 36.19 -32.57
C ASN A 172 15.99 35.16 -33.13
N PHE A 173 15.49 34.14 -33.83
CA PHE A 173 16.34 33.12 -34.45
C PHE A 173 17.28 33.69 -35.51
N ASP A 174 16.78 34.64 -36.31
CA ASP A 174 17.58 35.26 -37.37
C ASP A 174 18.74 36.05 -36.78
N ASP A 175 18.54 36.75 -35.66
CA ASP A 175 19.61 37.44 -34.92
C ASP A 175 20.70 36.43 -34.48
N ILE A 176 20.32 35.27 -33.95
CA ILE A 176 21.26 34.22 -33.54
C ILE A 176 22.07 33.68 -34.74
N LYS A 177 21.45 33.60 -35.92
CA LYS A 177 22.04 33.03 -37.13
C LYS A 177 22.94 34.02 -37.87
N GLU A 178 22.47 35.25 -38.03
CA GLU A 178 23.05 36.26 -38.92
C GLU A 178 24.06 37.17 -38.22
N MET A 179 23.88 37.48 -36.93
CA MET A 179 24.78 38.39 -36.20
C MET A 179 26.21 37.89 -36.20
N GLU A 180 27.15 38.83 -36.26
CA GLU A 180 28.56 38.52 -36.05
C GLU A 180 28.85 38.27 -34.56
N ASP A 181 29.98 37.62 -34.27
CA ASP A 181 30.32 37.21 -32.90
C ASP A 181 30.43 38.42 -31.95
N GLU A 182 30.87 39.57 -32.47
CA GLU A 182 31.00 40.82 -31.74
C GLU A 182 29.65 41.42 -31.32
N GLU A 183 28.60 41.21 -32.13
CA GLU A 183 27.23 41.68 -31.86
C GLU A 183 26.47 40.72 -30.95
N TYR A 184 26.75 39.42 -31.08
CA TYR A 184 26.12 38.39 -30.26
C TYR A 184 26.65 38.34 -28.82
N ALA A 185 27.94 38.63 -28.62
CA ALA A 185 28.58 38.60 -27.31
C ALA A 185 27.88 39.45 -26.21
N PRO A 186 27.50 40.72 -26.44
CA PRO A 186 26.78 41.49 -25.43
C PRO A 186 25.39 40.89 -25.11
N ILE A 187 24.65 40.40 -26.11
CA ILE A 187 23.34 39.74 -25.90
C ILE A 187 23.49 38.54 -24.96
N LEU A 188 24.49 37.69 -25.21
CA LEU A 188 24.74 36.54 -24.34
C LEU A 188 25.15 36.98 -22.92
N THR A 189 25.93 38.06 -22.80
CA THR A 189 26.38 38.60 -21.50
C THR A 189 25.18 39.11 -20.68
N ASP A 190 24.27 39.86 -21.30
CA ASP A 190 23.06 40.36 -20.65
C ASP A 190 22.13 39.19 -20.24
N ALA A 191 21.94 38.22 -21.13
CA ALA A 191 21.17 37.01 -20.85
C ALA A 191 21.76 36.20 -19.68
N GLN A 192 23.08 36.11 -19.58
CA GLN A 192 23.79 35.49 -18.46
C GLN A 192 23.60 36.28 -17.15
N ALA A 193 23.71 37.61 -17.19
CA ALA A 193 23.48 38.44 -16.01
C ALA A 193 22.04 38.29 -15.47
N ILE A 194 21.04 38.24 -16.36
CA ILE A 194 19.65 37.94 -15.99
C ILE A 194 19.54 36.55 -15.37
N HIS A 195 20.26 35.55 -15.90
CA HIS A 195 20.29 34.22 -15.34
C HIS A 195 20.82 34.16 -13.92
N GLU A 196 21.98 34.76 -13.70
CA GLU A 196 22.65 34.77 -12.41
C GLU A 196 21.82 35.53 -11.36
N ALA A 197 21.23 36.66 -11.73
CA ALA A 197 20.34 37.42 -10.86
C ALA A 197 19.12 36.59 -10.42
N GLU A 198 18.48 35.88 -11.35
CA GLU A 198 17.33 35.04 -11.04
C GLU A 198 17.72 33.82 -10.17
N GLN A 199 18.86 33.17 -10.45
CA GLN A 199 19.36 32.09 -9.62
C GLN A 199 19.69 32.55 -8.19
N ALA A 200 20.26 33.75 -8.04
CA ALA A 200 20.51 34.35 -6.75
C ALA A 200 19.19 34.64 -5.98
N ARG A 201 18.17 35.16 -6.67
CA ARG A 201 16.83 35.39 -6.09
C ARG A 201 16.20 34.10 -5.59
N LEU A 202 16.19 33.05 -6.41
CA LEU A 202 15.65 31.74 -6.05
C LEU A 202 16.41 31.09 -4.89
N ALA A 203 17.73 31.24 -4.85
CA ALA A 203 18.55 30.75 -3.74
C ALA A 203 18.24 31.47 -2.42
N GLU A 204 18.05 32.79 -2.47
CA GLU A 204 17.67 33.59 -1.31
C GLU A 204 16.26 33.23 -0.80
N GLU A 205 15.29 33.10 -1.70
CA GLU A 205 13.93 32.69 -1.36
C GLU A 205 13.93 31.30 -0.70
N LYS A 206 14.68 30.35 -1.25
CA LYS A 206 14.84 29.01 -0.67
C LYS A 206 15.50 29.05 0.71
N ARG A 207 16.47 29.95 0.93
CA ARG A 207 17.10 30.15 2.24
C ARG A 207 16.08 30.69 3.25
N ARG A 208 15.33 31.74 2.90
CA ARG A 208 14.28 32.32 3.75
C ARG A 208 13.20 31.31 4.09
N TYR A 209 12.76 30.53 3.11
CA TYR A 209 11.78 29.47 3.33
C TYR A 209 12.30 28.42 4.33
N LYS A 210 13.57 28.02 4.22
CA LYS A 210 14.18 27.07 5.15
C LYS A 210 14.31 27.63 6.56
N GLU A 211 14.77 28.86 6.71
CA GLU A 211 14.86 29.55 8.01
C GLU A 211 13.49 29.70 8.68
N GLU A 212 12.46 30.06 7.91
CA GLU A 212 11.08 30.14 8.39
C GLU A 212 10.54 28.78 8.85
N GLN A 213 10.81 27.71 8.10
CA GLN A 213 10.42 26.35 8.49
C GLN A 213 11.12 25.90 9.77
N GLU A 214 12.39 26.26 9.96
CA GLU A 214 13.13 25.97 11.19
C GLU A 214 12.56 26.76 12.38
N ARG A 215 12.19 28.03 12.17
CA ARG A 215 11.53 28.86 13.19
C ARG A 215 10.18 28.28 13.63
N ILE A 216 9.32 27.91 12.67
CA ILE A 216 8.01 27.31 12.95
C ILE A 216 8.17 26.00 13.74
N LYS A 217 9.13 25.15 13.35
CA LYS A 217 9.40 23.90 14.09
C LYS A 217 9.89 24.15 15.51
N ALA A 218 10.77 25.13 15.70
CA ALA A 218 11.26 25.50 17.03
C ALA A 218 10.13 26.04 17.92
N GLU A 219 9.23 26.85 17.36
CA GLU A 219 8.07 27.39 18.06
C GLU A 219 7.08 26.28 18.46
N GLN A 220 6.75 25.38 17.53
CA GLN A 220 5.87 24.22 17.80
C GLN A 220 6.46 23.29 18.87
N GLN A 221 7.77 23.05 18.83
CA GLN A 221 8.44 22.24 19.85
C GLN A 221 8.39 22.92 21.23
N ALA A 222 8.66 24.22 21.29
CA ALA A 222 8.59 24.97 22.55
C ALA A 222 7.16 25.01 23.12
N GLU A 223 6.14 25.12 22.28
CA GLU A 223 4.73 25.05 22.72
C GLU A 223 4.37 23.63 23.20
N ALA A 224 4.79 22.59 22.48
CA ALA A 224 4.59 21.20 22.88
C ALA A 224 5.25 20.89 24.24
N ASP A 225 6.47 21.39 24.46
CA ASP A 225 7.19 21.21 25.72
C ASP A 225 6.49 21.93 26.89
N LYS A 226 5.98 23.15 26.67
CA LYS A 226 5.16 23.87 27.68
C LYS A 226 3.89 23.11 28.01
N LEU A 227 3.17 22.63 26.99
CA LEU A 227 1.92 21.88 27.19
C LEU A 227 2.18 20.54 27.90
N ALA A 228 3.31 19.88 27.61
CA ALA A 228 3.73 18.67 28.31
C ALA A 228 4.04 18.94 29.78
N GLU A 229 4.72 20.05 30.10
CA GLU A 229 4.98 20.47 31.47
C GLU A 229 3.70 20.81 32.23
N GLU A 230 2.77 21.55 31.61
CA GLU A 230 1.46 21.86 32.20
C GLU A 230 0.64 20.61 32.48
N ARG A 231 0.62 19.64 31.54
CA ARG A 231 -0.05 18.35 31.75
C ARG A 231 0.56 17.58 32.90
N ARG A 232 1.89 17.59 33.05
CA ARG A 232 2.56 16.95 34.20
C ARG A 232 2.11 17.58 35.51
N LYS A 233 2.09 18.92 35.60
CA LYS A 233 1.61 19.64 36.79
C LYS A 233 0.15 19.32 37.12
N ILE A 234 -0.73 19.21 36.12
CA ILE A 234 -2.13 18.84 36.33
C ILE A 234 -2.24 17.41 36.86
N VAL A 235 -1.49 16.46 36.30
CA VAL A 235 -1.49 15.06 36.78
C VAL A 235 -0.99 14.99 38.22
N GLU A 236 0.12 15.67 38.55
CA GLU A 236 0.65 15.75 39.91
C GLU A 236 -0.38 16.35 40.89
N GLN A 237 -1.07 17.44 40.50
CA GLN A 237 -2.14 18.04 41.30
C GLN A 237 -3.32 17.09 41.52
N GLN A 238 -3.73 16.34 40.48
CA GLN A 238 -4.81 15.36 40.59
C GLN A 238 -4.43 14.17 41.50
N GLU A 239 -3.20 13.69 41.41
CA GLU A 239 -2.68 12.63 42.28
C GLU A 239 -2.63 13.10 43.73
N GLU A 240 -2.19 14.34 43.98
CA GLU A 240 -2.15 14.92 45.33
C GLU A 240 -3.56 15.10 45.90
N LEU A 241 -4.50 15.65 45.13
CA LEU A 241 -5.90 15.76 45.55
C LEU A 241 -6.52 14.39 45.84
N LYS A 242 -6.19 13.37 45.05
CA LYS A 242 -6.66 12.01 45.29
C LYS A 242 -6.08 11.45 46.60
N ARG A 243 -4.79 11.67 46.88
CA ARG A 243 -4.17 11.27 48.15
C ARG A 243 -4.84 11.95 49.33
N GLN A 244 -5.07 13.26 49.25
CA GLN A 244 -5.77 14.01 50.30
C GLN A 244 -7.20 13.49 50.53
N GLN A 245 -7.91 13.17 49.45
CA GLN A 245 -9.25 12.58 49.53
C GLN A 245 -9.21 11.17 50.16
N ASP A 246 -8.24 10.33 49.79
CA ASP A 246 -8.08 8.99 50.33
C ASP A 246 -7.71 9.03 51.83
N GLU A 247 -6.85 9.97 52.25
CA GLU A 247 -6.51 10.21 53.65
C GLU A 247 -7.71 10.68 54.47
N LEU A 248 -8.49 11.63 53.94
CA LEU A 248 -9.72 12.09 54.56
C LEU A 248 -10.74 10.96 54.70
N ASN A 249 -10.95 10.19 53.62
CA ASN A 249 -11.83 9.04 53.61
C ASN A 249 -11.40 7.99 54.65
N ASN A 250 -10.11 7.69 54.74
CA ASN A 250 -9.58 6.78 55.75
C ASN A 250 -9.84 7.29 57.18
N THR A 251 -9.62 8.59 57.41
CA THR A 251 -9.91 9.23 58.70
C THR A 251 -11.38 9.13 59.08
N ILE A 252 -12.29 9.39 58.13
CA ILE A 252 -13.75 9.23 58.34
C ILE A 252 -14.07 7.77 58.69
N ARG A 253 -13.54 6.79 57.95
CA ARG A 253 -13.76 5.36 58.20
C ARG A 253 -13.28 4.94 59.59
N LEU A 254 -12.08 5.35 60.00
CA LEU A 254 -11.53 5.02 61.31
C LEU A 254 -12.38 5.63 62.44
N ASN A 255 -12.79 6.90 62.30
CA ASN A 255 -13.62 7.56 63.30
C ASN A 255 -15.01 6.93 63.39
N ARG A 256 -15.66 6.65 62.25
CA ARG A 256 -16.96 5.98 62.22
C ARG A 256 -16.88 4.54 62.73
N GLY A 257 -15.82 3.80 62.39
CA GLY A 257 -15.57 2.46 62.90
C GLY A 257 -15.47 2.41 64.43
N LYS A 258 -14.71 3.34 65.03
CA LYS A 258 -14.64 3.49 66.49
C LYS A 258 -16.02 3.74 67.12
N ARG A 259 -16.80 4.66 66.54
CA ARG A 259 -18.15 4.99 67.03
C ARG A 259 -19.11 3.80 66.92
N LEU A 260 -19.01 2.96 65.88
CA LEU A 260 -19.79 1.73 65.77
C LEU A 260 -19.43 0.74 66.87
N ILE A 261 -18.12 0.55 67.14
CA ILE A 261 -17.66 -0.34 68.21
C ILE A 261 -18.17 0.14 69.58
N GLU A 262 -18.10 1.45 69.85
CA GLU A 262 -18.66 2.06 71.07
C GLU A 262 -20.18 1.87 71.18
N ALA A 263 -20.89 1.79 70.06
CA ALA A 263 -22.33 1.55 69.99
C ALA A 263 -22.73 0.07 70.02
N GLY A 264 -21.79 -0.85 70.31
CA GLY A 264 -22.07 -2.28 70.50
C GLY A 264 -21.88 -3.14 69.25
N TYR A 265 -21.39 -2.59 68.13
CA TYR A 265 -21.05 -3.39 66.95
C TYR A 265 -19.76 -4.19 67.18
N THR A 266 -19.68 -5.36 66.56
CA THR A 266 -18.47 -6.18 66.50
C THR A 266 -17.86 -6.11 65.11
N GLU A 267 -16.56 -5.82 65.02
CA GLU A 267 -15.85 -5.79 63.73
C GLU A 267 -15.39 -7.20 63.36
N SER A 268 -15.71 -7.66 62.14
CA SER A 268 -15.21 -8.91 61.58
C SER A 268 -15.02 -8.79 60.07
N SER A 269 -13.83 -9.12 59.59
CA SER A 269 -13.47 -9.06 58.16
C SER A 269 -13.79 -7.69 57.52
N GLY A 270 -13.57 -6.60 58.27
CA GLY A 270 -13.84 -5.21 57.86
C GLY A 270 -15.31 -4.79 57.94
N ASN A 271 -16.25 -5.69 58.19
CA ASN A 271 -17.66 -5.33 58.36
C ASN A 271 -18.01 -5.22 59.85
N TYR A 272 -19.00 -4.40 60.16
CA TYR A 272 -19.48 -4.17 61.52
C TYR A 272 -20.83 -4.84 61.69
N PHE A 273 -20.93 -5.73 62.68
CA PHE A 273 -22.10 -6.55 62.94
C PHE A 273 -22.74 -6.18 64.28
N HIS A 274 -24.03 -5.89 64.25
CA HIS A 274 -24.86 -5.69 65.43
C HIS A 274 -26.10 -6.58 65.31
N PRO A 275 -26.70 -7.07 66.41
CA PRO A 275 -27.83 -7.99 66.33
C PRO A 275 -29.03 -7.51 65.50
N ASN A 276 -29.18 -6.19 65.30
CA ASN A 276 -30.25 -5.60 64.50
C ASN A 276 -29.83 -5.13 63.09
N HIS A 277 -28.52 -5.01 62.80
CA HIS A 277 -28.03 -4.37 61.58
C HIS A 277 -26.57 -4.74 61.28
N ASN A 278 -26.23 -4.82 59.99
CA ASN A 278 -24.86 -5.05 59.53
C ASN A 278 -24.41 -3.91 58.61
N VAL A 279 -23.25 -3.34 58.88
CA VAL A 279 -22.68 -2.22 58.12
C VAL A 279 -21.42 -2.67 57.41
N ARG A 280 -21.35 -2.49 56.09
CA ARG A 280 -20.15 -2.80 55.32
C ARG A 280 -19.11 -1.71 55.45
N TYR A 281 -17.82 -2.09 55.44
CA TYR A 281 -16.71 -1.14 55.52
C TYR A 281 -16.82 0.00 54.50
N ASP A 282 -17.08 -0.35 53.24
CA ASP A 282 -17.10 0.62 52.15
C ASP A 282 -18.32 1.54 52.21
N SER A 283 -19.43 1.07 52.80
CA SER A 283 -20.64 1.86 53.00
C SER A 283 -20.45 2.95 54.07
N LEU A 284 -19.41 2.87 54.90
CA LEU A 284 -19.12 3.90 55.89
C LEU A 284 -18.90 5.28 55.27
N LEU A 285 -18.46 5.39 54.02
CA LEU A 285 -18.28 6.69 53.37
C LEU A 285 -19.55 7.22 52.71
N SER A 286 -20.51 6.34 52.39
CA SER A 286 -21.74 6.74 51.71
C SER A 286 -22.78 7.37 52.64
N PHE A 287 -22.65 7.21 53.95
CA PHE A 287 -23.55 7.84 54.90
C PHE A 287 -23.22 9.33 55.06
N THR A 288 -24.23 10.18 55.08
CA THR A 288 -24.07 11.52 55.69
C THR A 288 -23.86 11.37 57.20
N ASP A 289 -23.37 12.43 57.86
CA ASP A 289 -23.17 12.38 59.31
C ASP A 289 -24.50 12.11 60.04
N GLU A 290 -25.61 12.68 59.56
CA GLU A 290 -26.94 12.47 60.15
C GLU A 290 -27.44 11.03 59.96
N GLN A 291 -27.19 10.44 58.79
CA GLN A 291 -27.56 9.04 58.53
C GLN A 291 -26.75 8.08 59.39
N PHE A 292 -25.45 8.37 59.55
CA PHE A 292 -24.57 7.58 60.40
C PHE A 292 -24.96 7.70 61.88
N ASP A 293 -25.27 8.90 62.35
CA ASP A 293 -25.73 9.14 63.73
C ASP A 293 -27.07 8.46 64.01
N ALA A 294 -28.01 8.49 63.05
CA ALA A 294 -29.27 7.78 63.17
C ALA A 294 -29.08 6.26 63.27
N LEU A 295 -28.15 5.70 62.50
CA LEU A 295 -27.78 4.28 62.56
C LEU A 295 -27.22 3.91 63.94
N ILE A 296 -26.33 4.73 64.50
CA ILE A 296 -25.81 4.54 65.86
C ILE A 296 -26.93 4.58 66.89
N GLN A 297 -27.82 5.57 66.80
CA GLN A 297 -28.94 5.70 67.74
C GLN A 297 -29.89 4.49 67.69
N GLN A 298 -30.15 3.96 66.48
CA GLN A 298 -30.98 2.75 66.32
C GLN A 298 -30.37 1.51 66.98
N ALA A 299 -29.04 1.35 66.94
CA ALA A 299 -28.34 0.27 67.63
C ALA A 299 -28.46 0.40 69.15
N VAL A 300 -28.14 1.59 69.68
CA VAL A 300 -28.26 1.89 71.13
C VAL A 300 -29.68 1.69 71.64
N ASP A 301 -30.68 2.14 70.88
CA ASP A 301 -32.09 1.96 71.23
C ASP A 301 -32.52 0.50 71.22
N TYR A 302 -31.97 -0.31 70.32
CA TYR A 302 -32.22 -1.76 70.28
C TYR A 302 -31.64 -2.45 71.50
N ASP A 303 -30.38 -2.18 71.85
CA ASP A 303 -29.72 -2.77 73.01
C ASP A 303 -30.45 -2.43 74.31
N ARG A 304 -30.87 -1.15 74.45
CA ARG A 304 -31.70 -0.72 75.58
C ARG A 304 -32.99 -1.54 75.67
N ARG A 305 -33.72 -1.67 74.55
CA ARG A 305 -34.97 -2.47 74.50
C ARG A 305 -34.72 -3.96 74.74
N PHE A 306 -33.60 -4.49 74.29
CA PHE A 306 -33.23 -5.89 74.48
C PHE A 306 -32.97 -6.19 75.96
N GLU A 307 -32.17 -5.35 76.63
CA GLU A 307 -31.91 -5.48 78.06
C GLU A 307 -33.16 -5.24 78.92
N GLU A 308 -34.03 -4.29 78.54
CA GLU A 308 -35.34 -4.11 79.18
C GLU A 308 -36.21 -5.38 79.07
N ARG A 309 -36.31 -5.98 77.88
CA ARG A 309 -37.05 -7.25 77.69
C ARG A 309 -36.45 -8.39 78.49
N LYS A 310 -35.11 -8.47 78.56
CA LYS A 310 -34.41 -9.49 79.33
C LYS A 310 -34.68 -9.35 80.83
N ARG A 311 -34.63 -8.13 81.37
CA ARG A 311 -35.00 -7.84 82.77
C ARG A 311 -36.47 -8.18 83.03
N GLN A 312 -37.35 -7.80 82.12
CA GLN A 312 -38.78 -8.11 82.23
C GLN A 312 -39.02 -9.63 82.24
N ALA A 313 -38.38 -10.37 81.35
CA ALA A 313 -38.44 -11.84 81.32
C ALA A 313 -37.90 -12.48 82.62
N GLN A 314 -36.83 -11.93 83.20
CA GLN A 314 -36.30 -12.38 84.49
C GLN A 314 -37.26 -12.11 85.64
N ILE A 315 -37.95 -10.96 85.63
CA ILE A 315 -38.98 -10.62 86.63
C ILE A 315 -40.15 -11.61 86.50
N GLU A 316 -40.65 -11.82 85.28
CA GLU A 316 -41.76 -12.75 85.01
C GLU A 316 -41.40 -14.20 85.38
N GLU A 317 -40.18 -14.64 85.10
CA GLU A 317 -39.70 -15.97 85.50
C GLU A 317 -39.60 -16.10 87.03
N ALA A 318 -39.09 -15.07 87.71
CA ALA A 318 -39.05 -15.04 89.18
C ALA A 318 -40.46 -15.05 89.80
N GLU A 319 -41.43 -14.38 89.18
CA GLU A 319 -42.84 -14.42 89.58
C GLU A 319 -43.46 -15.80 89.34
N ARG A 320 -43.17 -16.44 88.20
CA ARG A 320 -43.62 -17.81 87.91
C ARG A 320 -43.11 -18.79 88.97
N ILE A 321 -41.83 -18.72 89.32
CA ILE A 321 -41.23 -19.57 90.38
C ILE A 321 -41.91 -19.32 91.73
N LYS A 322 -42.19 -18.06 92.09
CA LYS A 322 -42.91 -17.73 93.34
C LYS A 322 -44.34 -18.28 93.34
N ALA A 323 -45.04 -18.21 92.20
CA ALA A 323 -46.39 -18.74 92.06
C ALA A 323 -46.43 -20.28 92.17
N GLU A 324 -45.47 -20.97 91.55
CA GLU A 324 -45.31 -22.42 91.66
C GLU A 324 -45.04 -22.86 93.11
N GLN A 325 -44.12 -22.19 93.81
CA GLN A 325 -43.83 -22.48 95.22
C GLN A 325 -45.05 -22.25 96.14
N LYS A 326 -45.88 -21.24 95.83
CA LYS A 326 -47.12 -20.99 96.57
C LYS A 326 -48.15 -22.10 96.33
N ALA A 327 -48.34 -22.50 95.06
CA ALA A 327 -49.25 -23.59 94.70
C ALA A 327 -48.82 -24.93 95.29
N GLU A 328 -47.51 -25.21 95.37
CA GLU A 328 -46.97 -26.41 96.01
C GLU A 328 -47.24 -26.42 97.52
N LYS A 329 -47.05 -25.29 98.22
CA LYS A 329 -47.40 -25.14 99.64
C LYS A 329 -48.90 -25.35 99.90
N GLU A 330 -49.77 -24.87 99.02
CA GLU A 330 -51.21 -25.11 99.11
C GLU A 330 -51.58 -26.56 98.88
N LYS A 331 -50.99 -27.24 97.88
CA LYS A 331 -51.16 -28.68 97.69
C LYS A 331 -50.74 -29.47 98.92
N LEU A 332 -49.62 -29.09 99.55
CA LEU A 332 -49.14 -29.74 100.77
C LEU A 332 -50.10 -29.55 101.95
N ARG A 333 -50.70 -28.36 102.09
CA ARG A 333 -51.75 -28.09 103.10
C ARG A 333 -53.01 -28.91 102.85
N ALA A 334 -53.53 -28.91 101.62
CA ALA A 334 -54.72 -29.66 101.25
C ALA A 334 -54.53 -31.18 101.47
N ASN A 335 -53.34 -31.71 101.19
CA ASN A 335 -53.03 -33.12 101.40
C ASN A 335 -52.95 -33.49 102.89
N ARG A 336 -52.40 -32.60 103.74
CA ARG A 336 -52.42 -32.76 105.21
C ARG A 336 -53.82 -32.72 105.80
N GLU A 337 -54.71 -31.88 105.26
CA GLU A 337 -56.12 -31.85 105.69
C GLU A 337 -56.87 -33.13 105.29
N ARG A 338 -56.61 -33.64 104.08
CA ARG A 338 -57.19 -34.91 103.60
C ARG A 338 -56.79 -36.10 104.49
N GLN A 339 -55.54 -36.14 104.97
CA GLN A 339 -55.09 -37.18 105.90
C GLN A 339 -55.74 -37.09 107.29
N LYS A 340 -56.15 -35.91 107.75
CA LYS A 340 -56.85 -35.76 109.05
C LYS A 340 -58.30 -36.25 109.03
N LEU A 341 -58.97 -36.23 107.88
CA LEU A 341 -60.35 -36.71 107.71
C LEU A 341 -60.46 -38.24 107.58
N LEU A 342 -59.35 -38.93 107.32
CA LEU A 342 -59.29 -40.38 107.10
C LEU A 342 -58.80 -41.16 108.33
N ALA A 343 -58.62 -40.51 109.49
CA ALA A 343 -58.22 -41.18 110.73
C ALA A 343 -59.44 -41.91 111.35
N PRO A 344 -59.43 -43.26 111.44
CA PRO A 344 -60.53 -44.00 112.05
C PRO A 344 -60.62 -43.76 113.56
N ASP A 345 -61.85 -43.60 114.07
CA ASP A 345 -62.12 -43.41 115.50
C ASP A 345 -61.71 -44.67 116.29
N LYS A 346 -60.60 -44.56 117.03
CA LYS A 346 -60.01 -45.63 117.85
C LYS A 346 -61.01 -46.23 118.84
N LYS A 347 -62.03 -45.47 119.26
CA LYS A 347 -63.06 -45.94 120.19
C LYS A 347 -63.96 -47.02 119.57
N THR A 348 -64.36 -46.83 118.32
CA THR A 348 -65.24 -47.74 117.58
C THR A 348 -64.56 -49.08 117.29
N VAL A 349 -63.26 -49.06 116.99
CA VAL A 349 -62.46 -50.27 116.73
C VAL A 349 -62.19 -51.06 118.02
N LYS A 350 -61.92 -50.36 119.14
CA LYS A 350 -61.77 -51.01 120.46
C LYS A 350 -63.07 -51.67 120.95
N ASP A 351 -64.23 -51.03 120.74
CA ASP A 351 -65.52 -51.60 121.12
C ASP A 351 -65.89 -52.85 120.29
N PHE A 352 -65.50 -52.90 119.00
CA PHE A 352 -65.68 -54.09 118.17
C PHE A 352 -64.89 -55.29 118.69
N PHE A 353 -63.60 -55.12 119.00
CA PHE A 353 -62.78 -56.20 119.57
C PHE A 353 -63.26 -56.67 120.94
N LYS A 354 -63.80 -55.75 121.75
CA LYS A 354 -64.35 -56.08 123.07
C LYS A 354 -65.61 -56.95 122.97
N LYS A 355 -66.51 -56.67 122.01
CA LYS A 355 -67.69 -57.51 121.74
C LYS A 355 -67.31 -58.89 121.17
N LEU A 356 -66.28 -58.96 120.33
CA LEU A 356 -65.82 -60.22 119.74
C LEU A 356 -65.26 -61.18 120.81
N LYS A 357 -64.57 -60.66 121.84
CA LYS A 357 -64.03 -61.46 122.96
C LYS A 357 -65.11 -61.99 123.92
N SER A 358 -66.30 -61.37 123.97
CA SER A 358 -67.33 -61.67 124.97
C SER A 358 -68.47 -62.54 124.46
N HIS A 359 -68.39 -63.11 123.26
CA HIS A 359 -69.43 -64.00 122.74
C HIS A 359 -69.14 -65.45 123.19
N PRO A 360 -69.95 -66.05 124.08
CA PRO A 360 -69.77 -67.44 124.49
C PRO A 360 -70.07 -68.36 123.31
N PHE A 361 -69.12 -69.23 122.96
CA PHE A 361 -69.32 -70.20 121.90
C PHE A 361 -70.27 -71.31 122.34
N PRO A 362 -71.20 -71.75 121.46
CA PRO A 362 -72.17 -72.80 121.80
C PRO A 362 -71.45 -74.13 122.07
N PHE A 363 -71.65 -74.66 123.27
CA PHE A 363 -71.21 -76.00 123.66
C PHE A 363 -72.04 -77.04 122.89
N LEU A 364 -71.40 -77.78 121.98
CA LEU A 364 -72.03 -78.84 121.17
C LEU A 364 -71.61 -80.21 121.75
N PRO A 365 -72.51 -80.93 122.44
CA PRO A 365 -72.15 -82.08 123.28
C PRO A 365 -71.72 -83.37 122.53
N ASP A 366 -71.86 -83.44 121.20
CA ASP A 366 -71.61 -84.67 120.42
C ASP A 366 -70.42 -84.56 119.43
N LEU A 367 -69.47 -83.65 119.69
CA LEU A 367 -68.32 -83.47 118.80
C LEU A 367 -67.25 -84.56 119.01
N GLN A 368 -66.77 -85.13 117.91
CA GLN A 368 -65.65 -86.07 117.89
C GLN A 368 -64.40 -85.40 118.50
N PRO A 369 -63.53 -86.12 119.24
CA PRO A 369 -62.38 -85.55 119.95
C PRO A 369 -61.46 -84.69 119.07
N GLU A 370 -61.26 -85.08 117.82
CA GLU A 370 -60.45 -84.31 116.86
C GLU A 370 -61.06 -82.93 116.54
N THR A 371 -62.39 -82.83 116.50
CA THR A 371 -63.08 -81.57 116.22
C THR A 371 -63.00 -80.60 117.41
N VAL A 372 -62.98 -81.13 118.64
CA VAL A 372 -62.76 -80.31 119.84
C VAL A 372 -61.34 -79.75 119.88
N ALA A 373 -60.34 -80.56 119.51
CA ALA A 373 -58.95 -80.11 119.42
C ALA A 373 -58.78 -79.00 118.35
N LEU A 374 -59.37 -79.18 117.16
CA LEU A 374 -59.27 -78.21 116.07
C LEU A 374 -59.97 -76.87 116.38
N LEU A 375 -61.10 -76.92 117.08
CA LEU A 375 -61.78 -75.71 117.59
C LEU A 375 -60.96 -75.00 118.68
N GLY A 376 -60.22 -75.75 119.50
CA GLY A 376 -59.25 -75.21 120.45
C GLY A 376 -58.15 -74.42 119.74
N GLU A 377 -57.50 -75.03 118.74
CA GLU A 377 -56.43 -74.39 117.96
C GLU A 377 -56.92 -73.15 117.18
N PHE A 378 -58.13 -73.22 116.60
CA PHE A 378 -58.73 -72.07 115.94
C PHE A 378 -58.96 -70.91 116.92
N ASN A 379 -59.45 -71.19 118.12
CA ASN A 379 -59.71 -70.18 119.14
C ASN A 379 -58.41 -69.53 119.65
N GLU A 380 -57.35 -70.31 119.86
CA GLU A 380 -56.04 -69.75 120.21
C GLU A 380 -55.49 -68.86 119.09
N SER A 381 -55.58 -69.31 117.84
CA SER A 381 -55.12 -68.54 116.68
C SER A 381 -55.90 -67.23 116.51
N LEU A 382 -57.23 -67.27 116.69
CA LEU A 382 -58.08 -66.08 116.63
C LEU A 382 -57.75 -65.11 117.78
N ALA A 383 -57.55 -65.62 119.01
CA ALA A 383 -57.17 -64.80 120.15
C ALA A 383 -55.80 -64.14 119.97
N GLN A 384 -54.81 -64.86 119.41
CA GLN A 384 -53.50 -64.30 119.07
C GLN A 384 -53.62 -63.19 118.01
N LEU A 385 -54.41 -63.41 116.96
CA LEU A 385 -54.64 -62.41 115.91
C LEU A 385 -55.28 -61.14 116.48
N ILE A 386 -56.33 -61.29 117.31
CA ILE A 386 -56.99 -60.17 117.95
C ILE A 386 -56.00 -59.38 118.82
N ASN A 387 -55.17 -60.06 119.62
CA ASN A 387 -54.18 -59.37 120.45
C ASN A 387 -53.12 -58.65 119.59
N GLN A 388 -52.64 -59.26 118.50
CA GLN A 388 -51.67 -58.63 117.60
C GLN A 388 -52.21 -57.32 116.98
N TYR A 389 -53.46 -57.32 116.52
CA TYR A 389 -54.09 -56.12 115.99
C TYR A 389 -54.37 -55.09 117.08
N GLN A 390 -54.72 -55.53 118.29
CA GLN A 390 -54.94 -54.64 119.42
C GLN A 390 -53.63 -53.92 119.83
N THR A 391 -52.48 -54.61 119.84
CA THR A 391 -51.17 -53.99 120.08
C THR A 391 -50.83 -52.95 119.02
N LYS A 392 -51.00 -53.28 117.73
CA LYS A 392 -50.75 -52.30 116.64
C LYS A 392 -51.67 -51.10 116.68
N LEU A 393 -52.91 -51.27 117.15
CA LEU A 393 -53.85 -50.16 117.30
C LEU A 393 -53.49 -49.24 118.48
N ASP A 394 -52.79 -49.77 119.50
CA ASP A 394 -52.29 -48.98 120.63
C ASP A 394 -50.95 -48.28 120.32
N GLU A 395 -50.18 -48.78 119.34
CA GLU A 395 -48.96 -48.14 118.82
C GLU A 395 -49.24 -46.99 117.84
N LEU A 396 -50.34 -47.06 117.09
CA LEU A 396 -50.91 -45.96 116.32
C LEU A 396 -51.60 -44.97 117.25
#